data_AF-A0A644YUJ7-F1
#
_entry.id   AF-A0A644YUJ7-F1
#
_cell.length_a   1.000
_cell.length_b   1.000
_cell.length_c   1.000
_cell.angle_alpha   90.00
_cell.angle_beta   90.00
_cell.angle_gamma   90.00
#
_symmetry.space_group_name_H-M   'P 1'
#
loop_
_entity.id
_entity.type
_entity.pdbx_description
1 polymer ?
#
loop_
_entity_poly.entity_id
_entity_poly.type
_entity_poly.pdbx_seq_one_letter_code
_entity_poly.pdbx_strand_id
1 'polypeptide(L)'
;MPLNLSKSRYCSAVQCPKMLWLKKHCPEQFDDAVMNQAVLDTGLEVGDLAMGLFGDFSEVPYGGLNEMIKETQRLLQAGVQNIAEASFSYNGLFCSVDF
;
A
#
# COMPACT_ATOMS: atom_id res chain seq x y z
N MET A 1 18.79 3.97 11.84
CA MET A 1 18.03 3.27 10.77
C MET A 1 17.44 4.31 9.83
N PRO A 2 17.52 4.12 8.51
CA PRO A 2 16.85 4.99 7.54
C PRO A 2 15.32 4.97 7.74
N LEU A 3 14.67 6.10 7.48
CA LEU A 3 13.21 6.23 7.56
C LEU A 3 12.58 5.81 6.23
N ASN A 4 11.94 4.64 6.20
CA ASN A 4 11.13 4.24 5.06
C ASN A 4 9.81 5.05 5.06
N LEU A 5 9.56 5.77 3.97
CA LEU A 5 8.34 6.56 3.80
C LEU A 5 7.34 5.78 2.96
N SER A 6 6.23 5.37 3.59
CA SER A 6 5.02 4.93 2.88
C SER A 6 4.22 6.14 2.39
N LYS A 7 3.25 5.91 1.50
CA LYS A 7 2.24 6.91 1.09
C LYS A 7 1.60 7.59 2.31
N SER A 8 1.13 6.81 3.28
CA SER A 8 0.53 7.32 4.51
C SER A 8 1.49 8.17 5.36
N ARG A 9 2.77 7.77 5.46
CA ARG A 9 3.80 8.56 6.17
C ARG A 9 4.10 9.87 5.44
N TYR A 10 4.21 9.83 4.11
CA TYR A 10 4.39 11.03 3.29
C TYR A 10 3.21 12.00 3.45
N CYS A 11 1.97 11.54 3.29
CA CYS A 11 0.78 12.36 3.50
C CYS A 11 0.74 12.96 4.91
N SER A 12 1.16 12.19 5.93
CA SER A 12 1.23 12.71 7.30
C SER A 12 2.26 13.85 7.43
N ALA A 13 3.41 13.75 6.75
CA ALA A 13 4.41 14.81 6.73
C ALA A 13 3.94 16.07 6.01
N VAL A 14 3.20 15.90 4.90
CA VAL A 14 2.60 17.00 4.13
C VAL A 14 1.58 17.75 4.98
N GLN A 15 0.75 17.02 5.75
CA GLN A 15 -0.20 17.63 6.68
C GLN A 15 0.49 18.33 7.85
N CYS A 16 1.46 17.66 8.48
CA CYS A 16 2.23 18.20 9.60
C CYS A 16 3.54 17.41 9.81
N PRO A 17 4.73 18.01 9.63
CA PRO A 17 6.00 17.32 9.87
C PRO A 17 6.16 16.77 11.29
N LYS A 18 5.59 17.46 12.30
CA LYS A 18 5.60 16.99 13.70
C LYS A 18 4.76 15.73 13.89
N MET A 19 3.71 15.53 13.09
CA MET A 19 2.91 14.31 13.13
C MET A 19 3.71 13.10 12.66
N LEU A 20 4.46 13.23 11.54
CA LEU A 20 5.37 12.17 11.09
C LEU A 20 6.44 11.87 12.15
N TRP A 21 7.01 12.92 12.75
CA TRP A 21 8.02 12.77 13.80
C TRP A 21 7.46 12.02 15.02
N LEU A 22 6.27 12.41 15.51
CA LEU A 22 5.61 11.77 16.65
C LEU A 22 5.33 10.28 16.35
N LYS A 23 4.75 9.96 15.20
CA LYS A 23 4.54 8.57 14.74
C LYS A 23 5.80 7.72 14.66
N LYS A 24 6.98 8.33 14.52
CA LYS A 24 8.27 7.61 14.40
C LYS A 24 8.99 7.47 15.73
N HIS A 25 9.00 8.52 16.54
CA HIS A 25 9.87 8.62 17.72
C HIS A 25 9.12 8.45 19.04
N CYS A 26 7.81 8.70 19.04
CA CYS A 26 6.94 8.80 20.20
C CYS A 26 5.55 8.22 19.86
N PRO A 27 5.47 6.96 19.35
CA PRO A 27 4.21 6.38 18.89
C PRO A 27 3.18 6.20 20.01
N GLU A 28 3.62 6.03 21.26
CA GLU A 28 2.76 5.89 22.43
C GLU A 28 2.03 7.18 22.82
N GLN A 29 2.49 8.34 22.33
CA GLN A 29 1.80 9.63 22.48
C GLN A 29 1.00 10.03 21.24
N PHE A 30 1.03 9.23 20.16
CA PHE A 30 0.25 9.51 18.96
C PHE A 30 -1.21 9.10 19.19
N ASP A 31 -2.12 10.08 19.13
CA ASP A 31 -3.56 9.83 19.18
C ASP A 31 -4.09 9.46 17.78
N ASP A 32 -4.51 8.21 17.64
CA ASP A 32 -5.10 7.65 16.42
C ASP A 32 -6.63 7.71 16.40
N ALA A 33 -7.29 8.26 17.44
CA ALA A 33 -8.75 8.33 17.53
C ALA A 33 -9.40 9.17 16.41
N VAL A 34 -8.62 10.01 15.73
CA VAL A 34 -9.06 10.79 14.56
C VAL A 34 -9.08 9.97 13.26
N MET A 35 -8.55 8.75 13.25
CA MET A 35 -8.60 7.87 12.08
C MET A 35 -10.01 7.28 11.94
N ASN A 36 -10.70 7.66 10.86
CA ASN A 36 -12.02 7.12 10.57
C ASN A 36 -11.90 5.78 9.84
N GLN A 37 -12.01 4.68 10.59
CA GLN A 37 -11.92 3.33 10.03
C GLN A 37 -12.95 3.10 8.90
N ALA A 38 -14.16 3.66 9.01
CA ALA A 38 -15.19 3.51 7.97
C ALA A 38 -14.76 4.11 6.62
N VAL A 39 -13.97 5.19 6.62
CA VAL A 39 -13.43 5.77 5.39
C VAL A 39 -12.38 4.85 4.77
N LEU A 40 -11.56 4.18 5.59
CA LEU A 40 -10.60 3.19 5.10
C LEU A 40 -11.30 1.97 4.52
N ASP A 41 -12.31 1.45 5.23
CA ASP A 41 -13.09 0.29 4.80
C ASP A 41 -13.83 0.57 3.48
N THR A 42 -14.43 1.77 3.36
CA THR A 42 -15.05 2.22 2.09
C THR A 42 -14.01 2.28 0.98
N GLY A 43 -12.79 2.73 1.27
CA GLY A 43 -11.70 2.76 0.28
C GLY A 43 -11.30 1.37 -0.21
N LEU A 44 -11.28 0.37 0.68
CA LEU A 44 -11.02 -1.03 0.33
C LEU A 44 -12.13 -1.59 -0.56
N GLU A 45 -13.39 -1.39 -0.18
CA GLU A 45 -14.55 -1.84 -0.96
C GLU A 45 -14.57 -1.23 -2.38
N VAL A 46 -14.23 0.06 -2.50
CA VAL A 46 -14.10 0.72 -3.81
C VAL A 46 -12.97 0.08 -4.63
N GLY A 47 -11.85 -0.28 -3.99
CA GLY A 47 -10.74 -0.96 -4.66
C GLY A 47 -11.14 -2.34 -5.18
N ASP A 48 -11.79 -3.15 -4.34
CA ASP A 48 -12.28 -4.49 -4.70
C ASP A 48 -13.22 -4.44 -5.91
N LEU A 49 -14.14 -3.47 -5.92
CA LEU A 49 -15.05 -3.26 -7.04
C LEU A 49 -14.33 -2.79 -8.30
N ALA A 50 -13.32 -1.93 -8.16
CA ALA A 50 -12.56 -1.38 -9.29
C ALA A 50 -11.71 -2.44 -10.00
N MET A 51 -11.09 -3.36 -9.27
CA MET A 51 -10.35 -4.48 -9.87
C MET A 51 -11.23 -5.31 -10.82
N GLY A 52 -12.49 -5.54 -10.43
CA GLY A 52 -13.47 -6.28 -11.24
C GLY A 52 -13.91 -5.58 -12.53
N LEU A 53 -13.64 -4.28 -12.70
CA LEU A 53 -14.00 -3.54 -13.92
C LEU A 53 -13.19 -3.96 -15.15
N PHE A 54 -12.02 -4.57 -14.94
CA PHE A 54 -11.11 -5.00 -16.00
C PHE A 54 -11.29 -6.49 -16.40
N GLY A 55 -12.35 -7.13 -15.92
CA GLY A 55 -12.65 -8.54 -16.19
C GLY A 55 -11.94 -9.49 -15.22
N ASP A 56 -11.63 -10.71 -15.64
CA ASP A 56 -10.90 -11.67 -14.81
C ASP A 56 -9.50 -11.12 -14.48
N PHE A 57 -9.13 -11.12 -13.20
CA PHE A 57 -7.84 -10.67 -12.71
C PHE A 57 -7.25 -11.66 -11.70
N SER A 58 -5.94 -11.59 -11.51
CA SER A 58 -5.26 -12.16 -10.34
C SER A 58 -4.77 -11.03 -9.45
N GLU A 59 -5.16 -11.05 -8.19
CA GLU A 59 -4.71 -10.06 -7.21
C GLU A 59 -3.38 -10.50 -6.57
N VAL A 60 -2.47 -9.55 -6.35
CA VAL A 60 -1.34 -9.73 -5.44
C VAL A 60 -1.79 -9.34 -4.02
N PRO A 61 -1.92 -10.29 -3.08
CA PRO A 61 -2.45 -9.98 -1.76
C PRO A 61 -1.52 -9.02 -0.99
N TYR A 62 -2.12 -8.07 -0.27
CA TYR A 62 -1.36 -7.16 0.58
C TYR A 62 -0.56 -7.92 1.64
N GLY A 63 0.73 -7.61 1.78
CA GLY A 63 1.62 -8.30 2.70
C GLY A 63 2.98 -7.63 2.84
N GLY A 64 4.01 -8.43 3.14
CA GLY A 64 5.38 -7.93 3.17
C GLY A 64 5.86 -7.54 1.76
N LEU A 65 6.56 -6.42 1.61
CA LEU A 65 6.98 -5.89 0.31
C LEU A 65 7.68 -6.93 -0.58
N ASN A 66 8.59 -7.72 0.01
CA ASN A 66 9.30 -8.77 -0.73
C ASN A 66 8.38 -9.92 -1.17
N GLU A 67 7.35 -10.24 -0.39
CA GLU A 67 6.39 -11.29 -0.75
C GLU A 67 5.48 -10.82 -1.88
N MET A 68 5.03 -9.57 -1.84
CA MET A 68 4.24 -8.97 -2.93
C MET A 68 5.03 -8.95 -4.25
N ILE A 69 6.32 -8.59 -4.21
CA ILE A 69 7.20 -8.61 -5.39
C ILE A 69 7.37 -10.03 -5.94
N LYS A 70 7.60 -11.01 -5.06
CA LYS A 70 7.72 -12.41 -5.47
C LYS A 70 6.44 -12.94 -6.11
N GLU A 71 5.29 -12.59 -5.55
CA GLU A 71 4.00 -13.02 -6.08
C GLU A 71 3.72 -12.38 -7.45
N THR A 72 4.02 -11.09 -7.60
CA THR A 72 3.98 -10.40 -8.89
C THR A 72 4.86 -11.11 -9.93
N GLN A 73 6.09 -11.47 -9.55
CA GLN A 73 7.00 -12.19 -10.43
C GLN A 73 6.49 -13.59 -10.80
N ARG A 74 5.86 -14.30 -9.85
CA ARG A 74 5.24 -15.60 -10.09
C ARG A 74 4.08 -15.51 -11.09
N LEU A 75 3.21 -14.52 -10.96
CA LEU A 75 2.08 -14.29 -11.86
C LEU A 75 2.55 -13.92 -13.28
N LEU A 76 3.57 -13.06 -13.39
CA LEU A 76 4.20 -12.73 -14.67
C LEU A 76 4.80 -13.96 -15.36
N GLN A 77 5.51 -14.82 -14.61
CA GLN A 77 6.08 -16.07 -15.14
C GLN A 77 5.00 -17.08 -15.57
N ALA A 78 3.83 -17.06 -14.91
CA ALA A 78 2.68 -17.87 -15.28
C ALA A 78 1.91 -17.31 -16.51
N GLY A 79 2.31 -16.16 -17.05
CA GLY A 79 1.67 -15.56 -18.23
C GLY A 79 0.33 -14.88 -17.93
N VAL A 80 0.04 -14.57 -16.66
CA VAL A 80 -1.18 -13.85 -16.27
C VAL A 80 -1.18 -12.47 -16.91
N GLN A 81 -2.27 -12.14 -17.61
CA GLN A 81 -2.37 -10.89 -18.38
C GLN A 81 -2.85 -9.71 -17.52
N ASN A 82 -3.77 -9.97 -16.60
CA ASN A 82 -4.39 -8.96 -15.75
C ASN A 82 -4.02 -9.23 -14.29
N ILE A 83 -3.11 -8.43 -13.75
CA ILE A 83 -2.59 -8.56 -12.39
C ILE A 83 -2.91 -7.27 -11.64
N ALA A 84 -3.86 -7.34 -10.71
CA ALA A 84 -4.18 -6.22 -9.83
C ALA A 84 -3.18 -6.18 -8.65
N GLU A 85 -2.90 -4.98 -8.13
CA GLU A 85 -1.94 -4.76 -7.03
C GLU A 85 -0.51 -5.23 -7.33
N ALA A 86 -0.16 -5.28 -8.63
CA ALA A 86 1.17 -5.69 -9.09
C ALA A 86 2.25 -4.82 -8.44
N SER A 87 3.22 -5.48 -7.80
CA SER A 87 4.18 -4.86 -6.91
C SER A 87 5.61 -5.01 -7.41
N PHE A 88 6.31 -3.89 -7.48
CA PHE A 88 7.66 -3.78 -8.03
C PHE A 88 8.58 -3.02 -7.10
N SER A 89 9.88 -3.27 -7.25
CA SER A 89 10.91 -2.44 -6.62
C SER A 89 11.98 -2.03 -7.59
N TYR A 90 12.46 -0.80 -7.47
CA TYR A 90 13.56 -0.28 -8.27
C TYR A 90 14.38 0.73 -7.46
N ASN A 91 15.70 0.55 -7.39
CA ASN A 91 16.63 1.43 -6.64
C ASN A 91 16.20 1.76 -5.20
N GLY A 92 15.67 0.77 -4.48
CA GLY A 92 15.19 0.94 -3.09
C GLY A 92 13.82 1.62 -2.97
N LEU A 93 13.15 1.89 -4.09
CA LEU A 93 11.77 2.37 -4.14
C LEU A 93 10.83 1.18 -4.35
N PHE A 94 9.64 1.24 -3.75
CA PHE A 94 8.56 0.27 -3.91
C PHE A 94 7.36 0.94 -4.60
N CYS A 95 6.72 0.21 -5.50
CA CYS A 95 5.51 0.65 -6.20
C CYS A 95 4.52 -0.53 -6.22
N SER A 96 3.30 -0.32 -5.71
CA SER A 96 2.13 -1.18 -5.99
C SER A 96 1.28 -0.44 -7.00
N VAL A 97 0.83 -1.14 -8.05
CA VAL A 97 -0.08 -0.60 -9.06
C VAL A 97 -1.49 -0.95 -8.63
N ASP A 98 -2.31 0.04 -8.28
CA ASP A 98 -3.65 -0.16 -7.67
C ASP A 98 -4.50 -1.19 -8.48
N PHE A 99 -4.83 -0.88 -9.74
CA PHE A 99 -5.53 -1.80 -10.66
C PHE A 99 -4.82 -1.90 -12.00
#